data_AF-A0A7J3S6T9-F1
#
_entry.id   AF-A0A7J3S6T9-F1
#
_cell.length_a   1.000
_cell.length_b   1.000
_cell.length_c   1.000
_cell.angle_alpha   90.00
_cell.angle_beta   90.00
_cell.angle_gamma   90.00
#
_symmetry.space_group_name_H-M   'P 1'
#
loop_
_entity.id
_entity.type
_entity.pdbx_description
1 polymer ?
#
loop_
_entity_poly.entity_id
_entity_poly.type
_entity_poly.pdbx_seq_one_letter_code
_entity_poly.pdbx_strand_id
1 'polypeptide(L)'
;ATPFLSSIMFFWFLSIFIIIAIYRDLEYALGFLSQFFARFFIISAAGIFFAFTTSPIKLAKSLESLKIPGEIIFTLTVALRYIPTLAFETTAIWDSLKLRVNLPRIEILTKPSLLYRGLIIPLIIRIVKISDEIAIAAESKGFDPGKKPKESLQFDCRDFTFVIILLGFFTILKIIEHTYMTP
;
A
#
# COMPACT_ATOMS: atom_id res chain seq x y z
N ALA A 1 5.99 8.96 -10.39
CA ALA A 1 4.65 8.91 -11.00
C ALA A 1 4.66 8.25 -12.39
N THR A 2 5.65 8.55 -13.25
CA THR A 2 5.77 7.96 -14.61
C THR A 2 5.85 6.42 -14.68
N PRO A 3 6.53 5.68 -13.77
CA PRO A 3 6.59 4.21 -13.89
C PRO A 3 5.29 3.51 -13.48
N PHE A 4 4.56 4.08 -12.52
CA PHE A 4 3.28 3.54 -12.06
C PHE A 4 2.19 3.73 -13.12
N LEU A 5 2.13 4.93 -13.71
CA LEU A 5 1.21 5.20 -14.81
C LEU A 5 1.53 4.36 -16.05
N SER A 6 2.82 4.20 -16.37
CA SER A 6 3.27 3.30 -17.45
C SER A 6 2.89 1.84 -17.22
N SER A 7 2.96 1.34 -15.98
CA SER A 7 2.54 -0.02 -15.63
C SER A 7 1.03 -0.23 -15.81
N ILE A 8 0.22 0.78 -15.45
CA ILE A 8 -1.23 0.75 -15.66
C ILE A 8 -1.60 0.76 -17.14
N MET A 9 -0.89 1.55 -17.94
CA MET A 9 -1.10 1.58 -19.39
C MET A 9 -0.68 0.27 -20.05
N PHE A 10 0.44 -0.33 -19.63
CA PHE A 10 0.87 -1.63 -20.15
C PHE A 10 -0.13 -2.74 -19.84
N PHE A 11 -0.62 -2.80 -18.60
CA PHE A 11 -1.67 -3.73 -18.20
C PHE A 11 -2.96 -3.55 -19.03
N TRP A 12 -3.31 -2.31 -19.37
CA TRP A 12 -4.47 -1.98 -20.19
C TRP A 12 -4.35 -2.54 -21.63
N PHE A 13 -3.20 -2.30 -22.29
CA PHE A 13 -2.94 -2.84 -23.63
C PHE A 13 -2.90 -4.37 -23.64
N LEU A 14 -2.26 -4.97 -22.63
CA LEU A 14 -2.18 -6.42 -22.49
C LEU A 14 -3.58 -7.04 -22.30
N SER A 15 -4.42 -6.42 -21.48
CA SER A 15 -5.80 -6.87 -21.24
C SER A 15 -6.65 -6.82 -22.51
N ILE A 16 -6.55 -5.75 -23.31
CA ILE A 16 -7.27 -5.62 -24.59
C ILE A 16 -6.81 -6.69 -25.57
N PHE A 17 -5.49 -6.88 -25.68
CA PHE A 17 -4.90 -7.88 -26.57
C PHE A 17 -5.36 -9.29 -26.22
N ILE A 18 -5.35 -9.65 -24.93
CA ILE A 18 -5.79 -10.97 -24.45
C ILE A 18 -7.27 -11.21 -24.75
N ILE A 19 -8.13 -10.21 -24.53
CA ILE A 19 -9.58 -10.38 -24.73
C ILE A 19 -9.94 -10.51 -26.21
N ILE A 20 -9.29 -9.73 -27.10
CA ILE A 20 -9.47 -9.87 -28.55
C ILE A 20 -8.90 -11.20 -29.07
N ALA A 21 -7.80 -11.70 -28.49
CA ALA A 21 -7.21 -12.98 -28.88
C ALA A 21 -8.05 -14.20 -28.46
N ILE A 22 -8.79 -14.11 -27.35
CA ILE A 22 -9.62 -15.20 -26.82
C ILE A 22 -11.03 -15.19 -27.44
N TYR A 23 -11.63 -14.00 -27.61
CA TYR A 23 -12.99 -13.86 -28.14
C TYR A 23 -12.94 -13.40 -29.60
N ARG A 24 -13.23 -14.32 -30.53
CA ARG A 24 -13.33 -14.02 -31.97
C ARG A 24 -14.57 -13.16 -32.31
N ASP A 25 -15.60 -13.24 -31.48
CA ASP A 25 -16.84 -12.49 -31.61
C ASP A 25 -16.74 -11.13 -30.89
N LEU A 26 -16.93 -10.05 -31.67
CA LEU A 26 -16.72 -8.68 -31.22
C LEU A 26 -17.71 -8.25 -30.12
N GLU A 27 -18.95 -8.75 -30.13
CA GLU A 27 -19.98 -8.36 -29.14
C GLU A 27 -19.66 -8.86 -27.73
N TYR A 28 -19.22 -10.12 -27.60
CA TYR A 28 -18.82 -10.69 -26.30
C TYR A 28 -17.54 -10.05 -25.76
N ALA A 29 -16.59 -9.75 -26.64
CA ALA A 29 -15.36 -9.05 -26.28
C ALA A 29 -15.66 -7.65 -25.72
N LEU A 30 -16.55 -6.88 -26.37
CA LEU A 30 -16.94 -5.54 -25.94
C LEU A 30 -17.70 -5.55 -24.60
N GLY A 31 -18.62 -6.52 -24.41
CA GLY A 31 -19.34 -6.67 -23.15
C GLY A 31 -18.40 -6.94 -21.96
N PHE A 32 -17.45 -7.87 -22.13
CA PHE A 32 -16.48 -8.22 -21.10
C PHE A 32 -15.49 -7.07 -20.82
N LEU A 33 -14.98 -6.41 -21.86
CA LEU A 33 -14.08 -5.26 -21.73
C LEU A 33 -14.74 -4.12 -20.94
N SER A 34 -16.00 -3.79 -21.26
CA SER A 34 -16.74 -2.71 -20.59
C SER A 34 -16.86 -2.95 -19.08
N GLN A 35 -17.26 -4.16 -18.69
CA GLN A 35 -17.39 -4.53 -17.27
C GLN A 35 -16.04 -4.57 -16.56
N PHE A 36 -15.01 -5.12 -17.20
CA PHE A 36 -13.66 -5.19 -16.66
C PHE A 36 -13.09 -3.79 -16.40
N PHE A 37 -13.21 -2.87 -17.37
CA PHE A 37 -12.74 -1.50 -17.22
C PHE A 37 -13.49 -0.72 -16.16
N ALA A 38 -14.82 -0.85 -16.09
CA ALA A 38 -15.61 -0.21 -15.06
C ALA A 38 -15.17 -0.65 -13.65
N ARG A 39 -15.02 -1.97 -13.44
CA ARG A 39 -14.56 -2.52 -12.13
C ARG A 39 -13.14 -2.09 -11.80
N PHE A 40 -12.22 -2.19 -12.76
CA PHE A 40 -10.83 -1.80 -12.55
C PHE A 40 -10.70 -0.31 -12.21
N PHE A 41 -11.45 0.55 -12.91
CA PHE A 41 -11.46 1.99 -12.65
C PHE A 41 -12.00 2.30 -11.26
N ILE A 42 -13.13 1.71 -10.86
CA ILE A 42 -13.73 1.94 -9.54
C ILE A 42 -12.77 1.50 -8.42
N ILE A 43 -12.19 0.30 -8.51
CA ILE A 43 -11.27 -0.23 -7.48
C ILE A 43 -10.00 0.63 -7.40
N SER A 44 -9.42 0.98 -8.56
CA SER A 44 -8.21 1.79 -8.61
C SER A 44 -8.46 3.20 -8.08
N ALA A 45 -9.57 3.84 -8.48
CA ALA A 45 -9.96 5.15 -7.99
C ALA A 45 -10.17 5.12 -6.46
N ALA A 46 -10.93 4.15 -5.95
CA ALA A 46 -11.15 3.99 -4.51
C ALA A 46 -9.83 3.79 -3.74
N GLY A 47 -8.92 2.95 -4.26
CA GLY A 47 -7.60 2.72 -3.67
C GLY A 47 -6.72 3.98 -3.66
N ILE A 48 -6.72 4.75 -4.75
CA ILE A 48 -5.98 6.01 -4.86
C ILE A 48 -6.57 7.06 -3.91
N PHE A 49 -7.90 7.22 -3.87
CA PHE A 49 -8.57 8.11 -2.93
C PHE A 49 -8.24 7.75 -1.48
N PHE A 50 -8.26 6.46 -1.14
CA PHE A 50 -7.88 5.99 0.19
C PHE A 50 -6.41 6.31 0.51
N ALA A 51 -5.49 6.05 -0.41
CA ALA A 51 -4.07 6.31 -0.23
C ALA A 51 -3.75 7.81 -0.07
N PHE A 52 -4.47 8.69 -0.77
CA PHE A 52 -4.27 10.15 -0.66
C PHE A 52 -4.91 10.75 0.59
N THR A 53 -6.05 10.21 1.05
CA THR A 53 -6.79 10.78 2.18
C THR A 53 -6.32 10.23 3.54
N THR A 54 -5.76 9.02 3.56
CA THR A 54 -5.39 8.32 4.80
C THR A 54 -3.89 8.22 4.97
N SER A 55 -3.38 8.88 6.02
CA SER A 55 -1.98 8.68 6.43
C SER A 55 -1.78 7.27 7.02
N PRO A 56 -0.67 6.58 6.73
CA PRO A 56 -0.37 5.26 7.30
C PRO A 56 -0.42 5.24 8.85
N ILE A 57 -0.07 6.35 9.50
CA ILE A 57 -0.10 6.49 10.95
C ILE A 57 -1.55 6.49 11.48
N LYS A 58 -2.46 7.17 10.76
CA LYS A 58 -3.89 7.18 11.12
C LYS A 58 -4.51 5.79 10.94
N LEU A 59 -4.07 5.06 9.92
CA LEU A 59 -4.48 3.68 9.68
C LEU A 59 -4.04 2.74 10.81
N ALA A 60 -2.79 2.82 11.26
CA ALA A 60 -2.35 2.01 12.40
C ALA A 60 -3.13 2.32 13.68
N LYS A 61 -3.45 3.59 13.94
CA LYS A 61 -4.33 3.97 15.05
C LYS A 61 -5.76 3.43 14.89
N SER A 62 -6.33 3.40 13.68
CA SER A 62 -7.67 2.84 13.48
C SER A 62 -7.72 1.33 13.65
N LEU A 63 -6.59 0.62 13.48
CA LEU A 63 -6.48 -0.79 13.85
C LEU A 63 -6.50 -1.00 15.37
N GLU A 64 -6.09 0.00 16.15
CA GLU A 64 -6.17 -0.02 17.61
C GLU A 64 -7.62 -0.05 18.11
N SER A 65 -8.50 0.73 17.48
CA SER A 65 -9.92 0.77 17.86
C SER A 65 -10.66 -0.54 17.56
N LEU A 66 -10.10 -1.40 16.70
CA LEU A 66 -10.61 -2.75 16.40
C LEU A 66 -10.25 -3.81 17.45
N LYS A 67 -9.70 -3.42 18.61
CA LYS A 67 -9.31 -4.33 19.72
C LYS A 67 -8.27 -5.40 19.32
N ILE A 68 -7.40 -5.08 18.37
CA ILE A 68 -6.21 -5.90 18.09
C ILE A 68 -5.27 -5.83 19.31
N PRO A 69 -4.51 -6.90 19.64
CA PRO A 69 -3.52 -6.86 20.72
C PRO A 69 -2.53 -5.70 20.58
N GLY A 70 -2.24 -5.01 21.69
CA GLY A 70 -1.40 -3.81 21.72
C GLY A 70 0.02 -4.02 21.18
N GLU A 71 0.56 -5.24 21.32
CA GLU A 71 1.85 -5.64 20.76
C GLU A 71 1.91 -5.46 19.24
N ILE A 72 0.90 -5.96 18.52
CA ILE A 72 0.85 -5.92 17.06
C ILE A 72 0.74 -4.46 16.58
N ILE A 73 -0.08 -3.66 17.25
CA ILE A 73 -0.29 -2.25 16.91
C ILE A 73 0.96 -1.43 17.18
N PHE A 74 1.66 -1.70 18.28
CA PHE A 74 2.94 -1.06 18.59
C PHE A 74 3.98 -1.38 17.51
N THR A 75 4.19 -2.65 17.19
CA THR A 75 5.12 -3.08 16.14
C THR A 75 4.77 -2.47 14.80
N LEU A 76 3.49 -2.46 14.42
CA LEU A 76 3.02 -1.84 13.18
C LEU A 76 3.28 -0.33 13.16
N THR A 77 2.96 0.39 14.24
CA THR A 77 3.14 1.83 14.35
C THR A 77 4.62 2.22 14.24
N VAL A 78 5.48 1.47 14.93
CA VAL A 78 6.93 1.62 14.84
C VAL A 78 7.39 1.33 13.41
N ALA A 79 7.02 0.18 12.83
CA ALA A 79 7.40 -0.18 11.47
C ALA A 79 7.01 0.90 10.45
N LEU A 80 5.77 1.39 10.47
CA LEU A 80 5.30 2.44 9.56
C LEU A 80 6.06 3.76 9.72
N ARG A 81 6.49 4.11 10.93
CA ARG A 81 7.34 5.29 11.18
C ARG A 81 8.78 5.08 10.70
N TYR A 82 9.28 3.85 10.71
CA TYR A 82 10.64 3.51 10.27
C TYR A 82 10.78 3.30 8.76
N ILE A 83 9.71 2.94 8.03
CA ILE A 83 9.71 2.86 6.56
C ILE A 83 10.38 4.06 5.87
N PRO A 84 10.01 5.33 6.18
CA PRO A 84 10.67 6.48 5.54
C PRO A 84 12.17 6.53 5.84
N THR A 85 12.58 6.28 7.07
CA THR A 85 14.00 6.25 7.45
C THR A 85 14.77 5.15 6.73
N LEU A 86 14.20 3.94 6.65
CA LEU A 86 14.79 2.81 5.92
C LEU A 86 14.97 3.12 4.43
N ALA A 87 14.05 3.88 3.83
CA ALA A 87 14.18 4.33 2.44
C ALA A 87 15.40 5.23 2.27
N PHE A 88 15.61 6.21 3.16
CA PHE A 88 16.80 7.08 3.15
C PHE A 88 18.10 6.30 3.34
N GLU A 89 18.13 5.36 4.28
CA GLU A 89 19.31 4.51 4.50
C GLU A 89 19.61 3.62 3.30
N THR A 90 18.58 3.04 2.68
CA THR A 90 18.73 2.25 1.46
C THR A 90 19.31 3.09 0.33
N THR A 91 18.86 4.34 0.16
CA THR A 91 19.42 5.25 -0.85
C THR A 91 20.87 5.62 -0.55
N ALA A 92 21.23 5.87 0.71
CA ALA A 92 22.60 6.18 1.09
C ALA A 92 23.56 5.00 0.84
N ILE A 93 23.13 3.78 1.18
CA ILE A 93 23.87 2.55 0.89
C ILE A 93 24.00 2.34 -0.62
N TRP A 94 22.92 2.57 -1.37
CA TRP A 94 22.90 2.49 -2.83
C TRP A 94 23.91 3.45 -3.47
N ASP A 95 23.94 4.70 -3.02
CA ASP A 95 24.85 5.71 -3.53
C ASP A 95 26.32 5.38 -3.20
N SER A 96 26.58 4.87 -2.00
CA SER A 96 27.91 4.36 -1.63
C SER A 96 28.35 3.20 -2.52
N LEU A 97 27.45 2.25 -2.82
CA LEU A 97 27.72 1.13 -3.71
C LEU A 97 28.03 1.62 -5.13
N LYS A 98 27.28 2.60 -5.62
CA LYS A 98 27.48 3.19 -6.96
C LYS A 98 28.89 3.82 -7.09
N LEU A 99 29.36 4.51 -6.05
CA LEU A 99 30.70 5.11 -6.01
C LEU A 99 31.83 4.06 -6.01
N ARG A 100 31.62 2.89 -5.39
CA ARG A 100 32.64 1.83 -5.35
C ARG A 100 32.80 1.09 -6.66
N VAL A 101 31.70 0.92 -7.40
CA VAL A 101 31.62 -0.02 -8.51
C VAL A 101 31.74 0.68 -9.87
N ASN A 102 31.45 1.98 -9.95
CA ASN A 102 31.52 2.78 -11.20
C ASN A 102 30.76 2.17 -12.40
N LEU A 103 29.78 1.28 -12.15
CA LEU A 103 28.96 0.66 -13.18
C LEU A 103 27.61 1.38 -13.33
N PRO A 104 26.99 1.33 -14.52
CA PRO A 104 25.63 1.83 -14.70
C PRO A 104 24.63 1.01 -13.86
N ARG A 105 23.50 1.63 -13.48
CA ARG A 105 22.48 1.04 -12.60
C ARG A 105 22.04 -0.36 -13.09
N ILE A 106 21.86 -0.53 -14.40
CA ILE A 106 21.39 -1.79 -15.00
C ILE A 106 22.42 -2.93 -14.83
N GLU A 107 23.71 -2.63 -14.92
CA GLU A 107 24.79 -3.62 -14.74
C GLU A 107 25.01 -4.02 -13.28
N ILE A 108 24.68 -3.12 -12.35
CA ILE A 108 24.66 -3.44 -10.92
C ILE A 108 23.50 -4.39 -10.62
N LEU A 109 22.31 -4.14 -11.19
CA LEU A 109 21.12 -4.98 -10.97
C LEU A 109 21.25 -6.39 -11.55
N THR A 110 22.02 -6.56 -12.63
CA THR A 110 22.25 -7.86 -13.26
C THR A 110 23.28 -8.72 -12.53
N LYS A 111 23.98 -8.19 -11.52
CA LYS A 111 24.98 -8.90 -10.72
C LYS A 111 24.48 -9.14 -9.29
N PRO A 112 23.76 -10.25 -9.02
CA PRO A 112 23.14 -10.49 -7.71
C PRO A 112 24.16 -10.60 -6.57
N SER A 113 25.37 -11.13 -6.84
CA SER A 113 26.43 -11.26 -5.84
C SER A 113 26.95 -9.91 -5.34
N LEU A 114 26.93 -8.89 -6.20
CA LEU A 114 27.34 -7.53 -5.89
C LEU A 114 26.26 -6.83 -5.05
N LEU A 115 24.99 -6.92 -5.45
CA LEU A 115 23.86 -6.39 -4.70
C LEU A 115 23.76 -6.99 -3.30
N TYR A 116 23.97 -8.30 -3.19
CA TYR A 116 23.92 -8.99 -1.91
C TYR A 116 24.97 -8.43 -0.93
N ARG A 117 26.24 -8.37 -1.36
CA ARG A 117 27.33 -7.85 -0.51
C ARG A 117 27.28 -6.34 -0.29
N GLY A 118 26.84 -5.60 -1.30
CA GLY A 118 26.90 -4.15 -1.35
C GLY A 118 25.69 -3.44 -0.74
N LEU A 119 24.52 -4.08 -0.74
CA LEU A 119 23.28 -3.48 -0.26
C LEU A 119 22.60 -4.31 0.82
N ILE A 120 22.37 -5.60 0.55
CA ILE A 120 21.55 -6.44 1.44
C ILE A 120 22.24 -6.70 2.79
N ILE A 121 23.50 -7.11 2.79
CA ILE A 121 24.24 -7.38 4.04
C ILE A 121 24.31 -6.12 4.93
N PRO A 122 24.75 -4.94 4.45
CA PRO A 122 24.77 -3.72 5.27
C PRO A 122 23.38 -3.32 5.78
N LEU A 123 22.34 -3.46 4.96
CA LEU A 123 20.98 -3.11 5.33
C LEU A 123 20.44 -4.01 6.43
N ILE A 124 20.69 -5.33 6.37
CA ILE A 124 20.30 -6.28 7.42
C ILE A 124 20.99 -5.93 8.74
N ILE A 125 22.29 -5.69 8.73
CA ILE A 125 23.04 -5.30 9.94
C ILE A 125 22.44 -4.02 10.55
N ARG A 126 22.05 -3.07 9.72
CA ARG A 126 21.42 -1.82 10.15
C ARG A 126 20.05 -2.04 10.76
N ILE A 127 19.20 -2.86 10.13
CA ILE A 127 17.86 -3.20 10.64
C ILE A 127 17.95 -3.91 12.00
N VAL A 128 18.90 -4.84 12.18
CA VAL A 128 19.12 -5.52 13.46
C VAL A 128 19.47 -4.52 14.56
N LYS A 129 20.43 -3.61 14.30
CA LYS A 129 20.80 -2.56 15.27
C LYS A 129 19.62 -1.65 15.62
N ILE A 130 18.85 -1.24 14.61
CA ILE A 130 17.65 -0.41 14.83
C ILE A 130 16.63 -1.16 15.71
N SER A 131 16.43 -2.46 15.47
CA SER A 131 15.54 -3.28 16.30
C SER A 131 15.98 -3.29 17.76
N ASP A 132 17.27 -3.45 18.03
CA ASP A 132 17.82 -3.43 19.39
C ASP A 132 17.65 -2.05 20.04
N GLU A 133 17.92 -0.97 19.30
CA GLU A 133 17.71 0.41 19.76
C GLU A 133 16.24 0.67 20.12
N ILE A 134 15.30 0.19 19.29
CA ILE A 134 13.86 0.30 19.54
C ILE A 134 13.47 -0.51 20.79
N ALA A 135 13.99 -1.73 20.94
CA ALA A 135 13.69 -2.60 22.07
C ALA A 135 14.16 -1.97 23.38
N ILE A 136 15.41 -1.51 23.44
CA ILE A 136 15.99 -0.82 24.61
C ILE A 136 15.20 0.46 24.92
N ALA A 137 14.84 1.24 23.90
CA ALA A 137 14.05 2.45 24.08
C ALA A 137 12.62 2.17 24.55
N ALA A 138 12.02 1.06 24.13
CA ALA A 138 10.70 0.63 24.57
C ALA A 138 10.73 0.19 26.03
N GLU A 139 11.69 -0.65 26.42
CA GLU A 139 11.89 -1.12 27.79
C GLU A 139 12.17 0.06 28.74
N SER A 140 13.05 0.99 28.33
CA SER A 140 13.38 2.20 29.12
C SER A 140 12.18 3.12 29.33
N LYS A 141 11.18 3.10 28.44
CA LYS A 141 9.93 3.86 28.57
C LYS A 141 8.84 3.11 29.34
N GLY A 142 9.14 1.91 29.84
CA GLY A 142 8.18 1.06 30.54
C GLY A 142 7.08 0.53 29.61
N PHE A 143 7.43 0.12 28.39
CA PHE A 143 6.50 -0.51 27.47
C PHE A 143 5.84 -1.73 28.12
N ASP A 144 4.51 -1.71 28.18
CA ASP A 144 3.70 -2.75 28.78
C ASP A 144 2.65 -3.19 27.74
N PRO A 145 2.77 -4.41 27.18
CA PRO A 145 1.88 -4.90 26.14
C PRO A 145 0.42 -5.07 26.62
N GLY A 146 0.19 -5.11 27.93
CA GLY A 146 -1.14 -5.18 28.54
C GLY A 146 -1.82 -3.83 28.74
N LYS A 147 -1.11 -2.71 28.61
CA LYS A 147 -1.69 -1.37 28.79
C LYS A 147 -2.31 -0.86 27.49
N LYS A 148 -3.59 -0.49 27.58
CA LYS A 148 -4.29 0.22 26.50
C LYS A 148 -3.63 1.59 26.27
N PRO A 149 -3.34 1.98 25.02
CA PRO A 149 -2.77 3.28 24.73
C PRO A 149 -3.73 4.43 25.12
N LYS A 150 -3.15 5.59 25.43
CA LYS A 150 -3.86 6.77 25.97
C LYS A 150 -4.60 7.62 24.91
N GLU A 151 -4.31 7.45 23.63
CA GLU A 151 -4.87 8.28 22.57
C GLU A 151 -5.99 7.56 21.82
N SER A 152 -7.21 7.70 22.31
CA SER A 152 -8.39 7.25 21.56
C SER A 152 -8.57 8.10 20.30
N LEU A 153 -8.77 7.44 19.16
CA LEU A 153 -9.35 8.07 17.99
C LEU A 153 -10.75 8.58 18.37
N GLN A 154 -10.91 9.90 18.39
CA GLN A 154 -12.22 10.51 18.55
C GLN A 154 -12.92 10.50 17.20
N PHE A 155 -14.09 9.87 17.15
CA PHE A 155 -14.97 9.95 15.99
C PHE A 155 -15.49 11.38 15.89
N ASP A 156 -15.27 12.02 14.74
CA ASP A 156 -15.75 13.37 14.48
C ASP A 156 -17.14 13.28 13.82
N CYS A 157 -17.98 14.31 14.00
CA CYS A 157 -19.30 14.40 13.34
C CYS A 157 -19.19 14.31 11.81
N ARG A 158 -18.03 14.66 11.26
CA ARG A 158 -17.72 14.55 9.84
C ARG A 158 -17.64 13.10 9.36
N ASP A 159 -17.26 12.16 10.22
CA ASP A 159 -17.21 10.73 9.89
C ASP A 159 -18.63 10.16 9.77
N PHE A 160 -19.54 10.61 10.63
CA PHE A 160 -20.95 10.19 10.57
C PHE A 160 -21.64 10.68 9.29
N THR A 161 -21.42 11.94 8.91
CA THR A 161 -21.95 12.50 7.65
C THR A 161 -21.39 11.75 6.43
N PHE A 162 -20.11 11.39 6.44
CA PHE A 162 -19.50 10.61 5.36
C PHE A 162 -20.11 9.21 5.22
N VAL A 163 -20.33 8.51 6.34
CA VAL A 163 -20.97 7.18 6.35
C VAL A 163 -22.39 7.24 5.80
N ILE A 164 -23.17 8.27 6.16
CA ILE A 164 -24.54 8.44 5.66
C ILE A 164 -24.54 8.66 4.15
N ILE A 165 -23.68 9.55 3.64
CA ILE A 165 -23.59 9.84 2.19
C ILE A 165 -23.19 8.58 1.42
N LEU A 166 -22.23 7.82 1.94
CA LEU A 166 -21.74 6.59 1.31
C LEU A 166 -22.82 5.49 1.30
N LEU A 167 -23.51 5.27 2.42
CA LEU A 167 -24.65 4.35 2.48
C LEU A 167 -25.77 4.76 1.51
N GLY A 168 -26.09 6.05 1.47
CA GLY A 168 -27.06 6.60 0.51
C GLY A 168 -26.67 6.29 -0.94
N PHE A 169 -25.42 6.55 -1.31
CA PHE A 169 -24.90 6.23 -2.64
C PHE A 169 -24.99 4.73 -2.98
N PHE A 170 -24.58 3.84 -2.06
CA PHE A 170 -24.69 2.39 -2.27
C PHE A 170 -26.14 1.90 -2.38
N THR A 171 -27.07 2.47 -1.59
CA THR A 171 -28.49 2.12 -1.70
C THR A 171 -29.09 2.56 -3.03
N ILE A 172 -28.72 3.75 -3.54
CA ILE A 172 -29.16 4.24 -4.85
C ILE A 172 -28.63 3.35 -5.96
N LEU A 173 -27.34 2.97 -5.91
CA LEU A 173 -26.77 2.04 -6.89
C LEU A 173 -27.47 0.68 -6.87
N LYS A 174 -27.77 0.14 -5.68
CA LYS A 174 -28.49 -1.13 -5.55
C LYS A 174 -29.92 -1.03 -6.10
N ILE A 175 -30.61 0.09 -5.88
CA ILE A 175 -31.96 0.33 -6.43
C ILE A 175 -31.91 0.40 -7.96
N ILE A 176 -30.92 1.10 -8.52
CA ILE A 176 -30.70 1.16 -9.97
C ILE A 176 -30.43 -0.25 -10.52
N GLU A 177 -29.50 -1.00 -9.93
CA GLU A 177 -29.21 -2.38 -10.34
C GLU A 177 -30.45 -3.28 -10.29
N HIS A 178 -31.23 -3.20 -9.21
CA HIS A 178 -32.50 -3.93 -9.09
C HIS A 178 -33.52 -3.53 -10.16
N THR A 179 -33.58 -2.25 -10.54
CA THR A 179 -34.51 -1.73 -11.55
C THR A 179 -34.12 -2.14 -12.97
N TYR A 180 -32.82 -2.35 -13.24
CA TYR A 180 -32.32 -2.86 -14.53
C TYR A 180 -32.31 -4.39 -14.63
N MET A 181 -32.38 -5.11 -13.51
CA MET A 181 -32.30 -6.58 -13.45
C MET A 181 -33.68 -7.27 -13.31
N THR A 182 -34.76 -6.52 -13.05
CA THR A 182 -36.14 -7.02 -13.18
C THR A 182 -36.66 -6.75 -14.59
N PRO A 183 -36.90 -7.78 -15.43
CA PRO A 183 -37.47 -7.63 -16.76
C PRO A 183 -38.92 -7.11 -16.73
#